data_AF-A0A7J4NTG8-F1
#
_entry.id   AF-A0A7J4NTG8-F1
#
_cell.length_a   1.000
_cell.length_b   1.000
_cell.length_c   1.000
_cell.angle_alpha   90.00
_cell.angle_beta   90.00
_cell.angle_gamma   90.00
#
_symmetry.space_group_name_H-M   'P 1'
#
loop_
_entity.id
_entity.type
_entity.pdbx_description
1 polymer ?
#
loop_
_entity_poly.entity_id
_entity_poly.type
_entity_poly.pdbx_seq_one_letter_code
_entity_poly.pdbx_strand_id
1 'polypeptide(L)'
;EAKDFIDQLAEFGKPILIMTGGEPLLRDDFYEIAQYGTDKGLRVVLATNGTFMTPEIASRCKDVGIQRISVSIDGSDAKTHDDFRCEQGSFDAALAGIRHIKDAG
;
A
#
# COMPACT_ATOMS: atom_id res chain seq x y z
N GLU A 1 -1.07 -16.27 -12.27
CA GLU A 1 -0.28 -15.14 -12.80
C GLU A 1 0.51 -14.39 -11.73
N ALA A 2 -0.12 -13.64 -10.80
CA ALA A 2 0.63 -12.85 -9.79
C ALA A 2 1.57 -13.71 -8.92
N LYS A 3 1.10 -14.87 -8.44
CA LYS A 3 1.92 -15.82 -7.68
C LYS A 3 3.04 -16.42 -8.52
N ASP A 4 2.76 -16.79 -9.77
CA ASP A 4 3.77 -17.34 -10.69
C ASP A 4 4.88 -16.31 -10.97
N PHE A 5 4.52 -15.03 -11.07
CA PHE A 5 5.50 -13.95 -11.20
C PHE A 5 6.34 -13.77 -9.93
N ILE A 6 5.70 -13.84 -8.75
CA ILE A 6 6.41 -13.84 -7.45
C ILE A 6 7.40 -15.00 -7.37
N ASP A 7 7.02 -16.19 -7.84
CA ASP A 7 7.90 -17.36 -7.85
C ASP A 7 9.14 -17.12 -8.73
N GLN A 8 8.94 -16.58 -9.93
CA GLN A 8 10.05 -16.21 -10.82
C GLN A 8 10.97 -15.13 -10.20
N LEU A 9 10.39 -14.15 -9.48
CA LEU A 9 11.19 -13.13 -8.78
C LEU A 9 12.02 -13.75 -7.66
N ALA A 10 11.45 -14.67 -6.89
CA ALA A 10 12.12 -15.34 -5.78
C ALA A 10 13.25 -16.27 -6.25
N GLU A 11 13.11 -16.88 -7.43
CA GLU A 11 14.17 -17.65 -8.09
C GLU A 11 15.31 -16.76 -8.59
N PHE A 12 14.98 -15.57 -9.12
CA PHE A 12 15.97 -14.61 -9.61
C PHE A 12 16.75 -13.92 -8.46
N GLY A 13 16.07 -13.63 -7.34
CA GLY A 13 16.68 -12.99 -6.18
C GLY A 13 15.65 -12.60 -5.11
N LYS A 14 15.98 -11.58 -4.32
CA LYS A 14 15.07 -11.02 -3.30
C LYS A 14 14.88 -9.52 -3.46
N PRO A 15 14.33 -9.06 -4.60
CA PRO A 15 14.05 -7.65 -4.79
C PRO A 15 12.98 -7.14 -3.82
N ILE A 16 12.82 -5.82 -3.79
CA ILE A 16 11.67 -5.19 -3.16
C ILE A 16 10.49 -5.30 -4.12
N LEU A 17 9.40 -5.93 -3.67
CA LEU A 17 8.14 -5.99 -4.40
C LEU A 17 7.26 -4.83 -3.96
N ILE A 18 7.03 -3.87 -4.87
CA ILE A 18 6.17 -2.72 -4.62
C ILE A 18 4.76 -3.05 -5.13
N MET A 19 3.81 -3.18 -4.22
CA MET A 19 2.39 -3.30 -4.52
C MET A 19 1.85 -1.92 -4.89
N THR A 20 1.51 -1.73 -6.16
CA THR A 20 1.08 -0.46 -6.75
C THR A 20 0.08 -0.71 -7.89
N GLY A 21 -0.35 0.34 -8.60
CA GLY A 21 -1.27 0.26 -9.74
C GLY A 21 -2.15 1.51 -9.80
N GLY A 22 -3.47 1.30 -9.79
CA GLY A 22 -4.43 2.32 -9.36
C GLY A 22 -4.37 2.44 -7.85
N GLU A 23 -5.40 1.94 -7.15
CA GLU A 23 -5.35 1.73 -5.71
C GLU A 23 -5.28 0.23 -5.39
N PRO A 24 -4.13 -0.28 -4.90
CA PRO A 24 -3.94 -1.72 -4.66
C PRO A 24 -4.95 -2.33 -3.69
N LEU A 25 -5.40 -1.56 -2.70
CA LEU A 25 -6.35 -2.03 -1.67
C LEU A 25 -7.74 -2.32 -2.20
N LEU A 26 -8.08 -1.88 -3.43
CA LEU A 26 -9.36 -2.19 -4.09
C LEU A 26 -9.38 -3.59 -4.73
N ARG A 27 -8.24 -4.28 -4.77
CA ARG A 27 -8.13 -5.60 -5.38
C ARG A 27 -8.47 -6.68 -4.34
N ASP A 28 -9.43 -7.55 -4.63
CA ASP A 28 -9.98 -8.53 -3.68
C ASP A 28 -8.94 -9.49 -3.07
N ASP A 29 -7.96 -9.92 -3.87
CA ASP A 29 -6.89 -10.85 -3.49
C ASP A 29 -5.59 -10.12 -3.04
N PHE A 30 -5.64 -8.80 -2.79
CA PHE A 30 -4.47 -7.99 -2.41
C PHE A 30 -3.68 -8.59 -1.24
N TYR A 31 -4.38 -8.89 -0.13
CA TYR A 31 -3.75 -9.40 1.09
C TYR A 31 -3.16 -10.80 0.89
N GLU A 32 -3.79 -11.63 0.06
CA GLU A 32 -3.31 -12.96 -0.28
C GLU A 32 -2.00 -12.88 -1.08
N ILE A 33 -1.94 -11.98 -2.07
CA ILE A 33 -0.74 -11.77 -2.88
C ILE A 33 0.40 -11.19 -2.04
N ALA A 34 0.10 -10.21 -1.18
CA ALA A 34 1.08 -9.60 -0.28
C ALA A 34 1.67 -10.64 0.67
N GLN A 35 0.83 -11.45 1.33
CA GLN A 35 1.28 -12.55 2.17
C GLN A 35 2.14 -13.55 1.40
N TYR A 36 1.72 -13.95 0.20
CA TYR A 36 2.48 -14.89 -0.63
C TYR A 36 3.89 -14.37 -0.96
N GLY A 37 4.01 -13.09 -1.31
CA GLY A 37 5.31 -12.44 -1.53
C GLY A 37 6.18 -12.43 -0.28
N THR A 38 5.59 -12.10 0.87
CA THR A 38 6.26 -12.13 2.18
C THR A 38 6.76 -13.54 2.50
N ASP A 39 5.93 -14.56 2.33
CA ASP A 39 6.24 -15.97 2.63
C ASP A 39 7.35 -16.52 1.72
N LYS A 40 7.45 -16.00 0.48
CA LYS A 40 8.56 -16.28 -0.45
C LYS A 40 9.85 -15.55 -0.07
N GLY A 41 9.84 -14.76 0.99
CA GLY A 41 10.98 -14.03 1.52
C GLY A 41 11.31 -12.75 0.76
N LEU A 42 10.36 -12.22 -0.03
CA LEU A 42 10.51 -10.92 -0.66
C LEU A 42 10.22 -9.81 0.34
N ARG A 43 10.83 -8.64 0.11
CA ARG A 43 10.48 -7.43 0.84
C ARG A 43 9.27 -6.77 0.18
N VAL A 44 8.08 -7.04 0.70
CA VAL A 44 6.83 -6.47 0.17
C VAL A 44 6.57 -5.09 0.80
N VAL A 45 6.26 -4.12 -0.05
CA VAL A 45 5.92 -2.74 0.34
C VAL A 45 4.70 -2.25 -0.45
N LEU A 46 3.94 -1.30 0.08
CA LEU A 46 2.73 -0.76 -0.54
C LEU A 46 2.93 0.70 -0.96
N ALA A 47 2.44 1.07 -2.14
CA ALA A 47 2.18 2.45 -2.53
C ALA A 47 0.66 2.64 -2.67
N THR A 48 0.10 3.64 -2.01
CA THR A 48 -1.35 3.87 -1.91
C THR A 48 -1.67 5.36 -1.93
N ASN A 49 -2.89 5.72 -2.35
CA ASN A 49 -3.41 7.08 -2.17
C ASN A 49 -3.73 7.40 -0.69
N GLY A 50 -3.81 6.37 0.17
CA GLY A 50 -4.05 6.51 1.60
C GLY A 50 -5.50 6.81 2.00
N THR A 51 -6.41 7.05 1.05
CA THR A 51 -7.79 7.50 1.34
C THR A 51 -8.66 6.40 1.94
N PHE A 52 -8.35 5.13 1.64
CA PHE A 52 -9.05 3.95 2.19
C PHE A 52 -8.38 3.38 3.45
N MET A 53 -7.30 3.99 3.94
CA MET A 53 -6.48 3.39 4.98
C MET A 53 -7.13 3.55 6.36
N THR A 54 -7.93 2.58 6.80
CA THR A 54 -8.48 2.52 8.17
C THR A 54 -7.48 1.87 9.15
N PRO A 55 -7.70 1.96 10.48
CA PRO A 55 -6.89 1.22 11.46
C PRO A 55 -6.85 -0.29 11.21
N GLU A 56 -7.97 -0.88 10.80
CA GLU A 56 -8.09 -2.32 10.52
C GLU A 56 -7.29 -2.70 9.28
N ILE A 57 -7.33 -1.86 8.24
CA ILE A 57 -6.55 -2.06 7.02
C ILE A 57 -5.06 -1.91 7.31
N ALA A 58 -4.67 -0.90 8.11
CA ALA A 58 -3.29 -0.70 8.52
C ALA A 58 -2.75 -1.90 9.31
N SER A 59 -3.51 -2.40 10.29
CA SER A 59 -3.17 -3.62 11.03
C SER A 59 -3.04 -4.82 10.09
N ARG A 60 -4.00 -5.00 9.19
CA ARG A 60 -4.00 -6.13 8.25
C ARG A 60 -2.82 -6.07 7.28
N CYS A 61 -2.41 -4.88 6.83
CA CYS A 61 -1.20 -4.70 6.03
C CYS A 61 0.05 -5.19 6.77
N LYS A 62 0.16 -4.86 8.06
CA LYS A 62 1.25 -5.34 8.91
C LYS A 62 1.20 -6.85 9.12
N ASP A 63 0.01 -7.40 9.37
CA ASP A 63 -0.19 -8.83 9.58
C ASP A 63 0.26 -9.67 8.37
N VAL A 64 0.02 -9.17 7.14
CA VAL A 64 0.48 -9.84 5.91
C VAL A 64 1.93 -9.55 5.53
N GLY A 65 2.67 -8.85 6.40
CA GLY A 65 4.11 -8.62 6.28
C GLY A 65 4.52 -7.46 5.39
N ILE A 66 3.63 -6.50 5.12
CA ILE A 66 4.00 -5.25 4.42
C ILE A 66 4.94 -4.45 5.32
N GLN A 67 6.18 -4.23 4.85
CA GLN A 67 7.24 -3.65 5.67
C GLN A 67 7.34 -2.12 5.56
N ARG A 68 6.69 -1.54 4.55
CA ARG A 68 6.67 -0.09 4.32
C ARG A 68 5.46 0.28 3.49
N ILE A 69 4.86 1.41 3.83
CA ILE A 69 3.76 2.01 3.08
C ILE A 69 4.19 3.42 2.66
N SER A 70 4.06 3.73 1.38
CA SER A 70 4.24 5.05 0.80
C SER A 70 2.87 5.62 0.47
N VAL A 71 2.53 6.76 1.06
CA VAL A 71 1.27 7.48 0.81
C VAL A 71 1.54 8.64 -0.13
N SER A 72 0.76 8.78 -1.18
CA SER A 72 0.90 9.90 -2.12
C SER A 72 0.38 11.21 -1.52
N ILE A 73 1.21 12.24 -1.56
CA ILE A 73 0.85 13.62 -1.21
C ILE A 73 1.35 14.55 -2.32
N ASP A 74 0.46 15.03 -3.18
CA ASP A 74 0.80 15.82 -4.39
C ASP A 74 0.49 17.31 -4.26
N GLY A 75 0.20 17.79 -3.04
CA GLY A 75 -0.04 19.18 -2.75
C GLY A 75 0.44 19.53 -1.34
N SER A 76 0.83 20.79 -1.13
CA SER A 76 1.28 21.29 0.17
C SER A 76 0.13 21.55 1.14
N ASP A 77 -1.09 21.63 0.63
CA ASP A 77 -2.32 21.85 1.38
C ASP A 77 -3.50 21.09 0.75
N ALA A 78 -4.63 21.05 1.46
CA ALA A 78 -5.83 20.35 1.00
C ALA A 78 -6.30 20.85 -0.36
N LYS A 79 -6.29 22.16 -0.59
CA LYS A 79 -6.75 22.73 -1.87
C LYS A 79 -5.92 22.21 -3.04
N THR A 80 -4.60 22.34 -2.96
CA THR A 80 -3.69 21.96 -4.04
C THR A 80 -3.66 20.46 -4.29
N HIS A 81 -3.72 19.66 -3.23
CA HIS A 81 -3.75 18.20 -3.33
C HIS A 81 -5.08 17.70 -3.90
N ASP A 82 -6.21 18.16 -3.36
CA ASP A 82 -7.55 17.74 -3.79
C ASP A 82 -7.81 18.15 -5.25
N ASP A 83 -7.37 19.36 -5.64
CA ASP A 83 -7.47 19.83 -7.04
C ASP A 83 -6.62 18.95 -7.98
N PHE A 84 -5.40 18.57 -7.56
CA PHE A 84 -4.52 17.69 -8.35
C PHE A 84 -5.11 16.28 -8.49
N ARG A 85 -5.70 15.76 -7.42
CA ARG A 85 -6.27 14.41 -7.36
C ARG A 85 -7.70 14.34 -7.90
N CYS A 86 -8.32 15.48 -8.20
CA CYS A 86 -9.72 15.58 -8.59
C CYS A 86 -10.68 14.95 -7.56
N GLU A 87 -10.31 14.98 -6.28
CA GLU A 87 -11.04 14.34 -5.20
C GLU A 87 -11.01 15.21 -3.94
N GLN A 88 -12.18 15.77 -3.59
CA GLN A 88 -12.32 16.62 -2.41
C GLN A 88 -12.19 15.80 -1.13
N GLY A 89 -11.38 16.28 -0.18
CA GLY A 89 -11.07 15.62 1.08
C GLY A 89 -9.97 14.56 1.00
N SER A 90 -9.37 14.33 -0.17
CA SER A 90 -8.32 13.32 -0.34
C SER A 90 -7.07 13.63 0.47
N PHE A 91 -6.71 14.90 0.65
CA PHE A 91 -5.59 15.30 1.49
C PHE A 91 -5.77 14.91 2.97
N ASP A 92 -6.91 15.28 3.55
CA ASP A 92 -7.21 14.98 4.94
C ASP A 92 -7.35 13.47 5.19
N ALA A 93 -7.94 12.75 4.22
CA ALA A 93 -8.03 11.30 4.26
C ALA A 93 -6.64 10.63 4.18
N ALA A 94 -5.76 11.09 3.29
CA ALA A 94 -4.39 10.59 3.19
C ALA A 94 -3.59 10.86 4.49
N LEU A 95 -3.75 12.03 5.09
CA LEU A 95 -3.14 12.35 6.38
C LEU A 95 -3.69 11.50 7.53
N ALA A 96 -4.99 11.20 7.54
CA ALA A 96 -5.58 10.26 8.49
C ALA A 96 -5.02 8.85 8.29
N GLY A 97 -4.93 8.39 7.03
CA GLY A 97 -4.32 7.12 6.66
C GLY A 97 -2.87 6.99 7.14
N ILE A 98 -2.06 8.04 6.98
CA ILE A 98 -0.69 8.09 7.52
C ILE A 98 -0.66 7.89 9.04
N ARG A 99 -1.61 8.48 9.78
CA ARG A 99 -1.71 8.29 11.24
C ARG A 99 -2.07 6.85 11.57
N HIS A 100 -3.04 6.26 10.89
CA HIS A 100 -3.44 4.86 11.10
C HIS A 100 -2.29 3.88 10.84
N ILE A 101 -1.52 4.10 9.78
CA ILE A 101 -0.31 3.32 9.48
C ILE A 101 0.70 3.45 10.64
N LYS A 102 0.95 4.68 11.09
CA LYS A 102 1.90 4.94 12.17
C LYS A 102 1.46 4.28 13.49
N ASP A 103 0.17 4.30 13.80
CA ASP A 103 -0.38 3.75 15.03
C ASP A 103 -0.37 2.21 15.02
N ALA A 104 -0.47 1.58 13.85
CA ALA A 104 -0.33 0.13 13.69
C ALA A 104 1.12 -0.36 13.91
N GLY A 105 2.11 0.54 13.77
CA GLY A 105 3.55 0.31 13.97
C GLY A 105 4.20 -0.45 12.83
#